data_AF-A0A376MRI3-F1
#
_entry.id   AF-A0A376MRI3-F1
#
_cell.length_a   1.000
_cell.length_b   1.000
_cell.length_c   1.000
_cell.angle_alpha   90.00
_cell.angle_beta   90.00
_cell.angle_gamma   90.00
#
_symmetry.space_group_name_H-M   'P 1'
#
loop_
_entity.id
_entity.type
_entity.pdbx_description
1 polymer ?
#
loop_
_entity_poly.entity_id
_entity_poly.type
_entity_poly.pdbx_seq_one_letter_code
_entity_poly.pdbx_strand_id
1 'polypeptide(L)'
;MKKRIIVNTADAKIKIEVSPVWRGLLLPPAEMPVCERVEMEYGFTTMSVVSLADLYGGKICAALDRQHPRDLFDVLNMLEKPGLMREIFDGFLCYLAGHPRPIAELLAPNWDIERITTLYAQEFSGMTQQETSLESLLSVTTLLPQALKSHLTDLDREFLLSFKQNSPDW
;
A
#
# COMPACT_ATOMS: atom_id res chain seq x y z
N MET A 1 -6.76 18.89 -10.37
CA MET A 1 -5.46 19.40 -10.84
C MET A 1 -4.37 18.79 -9.96
N LYS A 2 -3.50 17.91 -10.48
CA LYS A 2 -2.42 17.27 -9.69
C LYS A 2 -1.44 18.37 -9.25
N LYS A 3 -1.39 18.68 -7.94
CA LYS A 3 -0.45 19.66 -7.41
C LYS A 3 0.92 18.98 -7.33
N ARG A 4 1.84 19.36 -8.21
CA ARG A 4 3.23 18.88 -8.24
C ARG A 4 4.19 20.03 -8.05
N ILE A 5 5.21 19.85 -7.22
CA ILE A 5 6.35 20.74 -7.10
C ILE A 5 7.54 20.02 -7.74
N ILE A 6 8.30 20.72 -8.57
CA ILE A 6 9.53 20.19 -9.17
C ILE A 6 10.66 21.06 -8.64
N VAL A 7 11.61 20.43 -7.95
CA VAL A 7 12.84 21.05 -7.48
C VAL A 7 13.97 20.55 -8.37
N ASN A 8 14.71 21.49 -8.99
CA ASN A 8 15.85 21.15 -9.85
C ASN A 8 17.14 21.70 -9.21
N THR A 9 18.19 20.91 -9.30
CA THR A 9 19.58 21.30 -9.02
C THR A 9 20.41 20.99 -10.26
N ALA A 10 21.72 21.29 -10.25
CA ALA A 10 22.61 20.89 -11.34
C ALA A 10 22.65 19.36 -11.52
N ASP A 11 22.56 18.62 -10.42
CA ASP A 11 22.83 17.17 -10.39
C ASP A 11 21.56 16.31 -10.21
N ALA A 12 20.43 16.91 -9.84
CA ALA A 12 19.22 16.17 -9.52
C ALA A 12 17.92 16.92 -9.83
N LYS A 13 16.88 16.14 -10.13
CA LYS A 13 15.49 16.60 -10.29
C LYS A 13 14.57 15.85 -9.34
N ILE A 14 14.01 16.56 -8.36
CA ILE A 14 13.10 16.00 -7.35
C ILE A 14 11.67 16.38 -7.70
N LYS A 15 10.81 15.37 -7.85
CA LYS A 15 9.38 15.54 -8.11
C LYS A 15 8.61 15.27 -6.82
N ILE A 16 7.94 16.29 -6.30
CA ILE A 16 7.09 16.21 -5.10
C ILE A 16 5.63 16.24 -5.56
N GLU A 17 4.87 15.21 -5.24
CA GLU A 17 3.44 15.14 -5.53
C GLU A 17 2.63 15.33 -4.25
N VAL A 18 1.64 16.22 -4.29
CA VAL A 18 0.71 16.42 -3.18
C VAL A 18 -0.61 15.74 -3.53
N SER A 19 -0.93 14.69 -2.77
CA SER A 19 -2.17 13.93 -2.88
C SER A 19 -3.03 14.16 -1.64
N PRO A 20 -4.06 15.01 -1.70
CA PRO A 20 -4.96 15.21 -0.56
C PRO A 20 -5.74 13.91 -0.30
N VAL A 21 -5.75 13.45 0.94
CA VAL A 21 -6.61 12.34 1.39
C VAL A 21 -8.00 12.89 1.71
N TRP A 22 -9.03 12.27 1.16
CA TRP A 22 -10.41 12.76 1.25
C TRP A 22 -11.04 12.59 2.64
N ARG A 23 -10.51 11.67 3.46
CA ARG A 23 -11.13 11.24 4.73
C ARG A 23 -10.24 11.47 5.95
N GLY A 24 -9.17 12.26 5.81
CA GLY A 24 -8.15 12.36 6.85
C GLY A 24 -7.31 11.08 6.97
N LEU A 25 -6.60 10.95 8.09
CA LEU A 25 -5.88 9.73 8.47
C LEU A 25 -6.75 8.90 9.42
N LEU A 26 -6.66 7.58 9.33
CA LEU A 26 -7.32 6.66 10.26
C LEU A 26 -6.74 6.79 11.67
N LEU A 27 -5.41 6.91 11.75
CA LEU A 27 -4.69 7.08 13.01
C LEU A 27 -3.88 8.39 12.98
N PRO A 28 -3.54 8.95 14.16
CA PRO A 28 -2.64 10.09 14.24
C PRO A 28 -1.30 9.80 13.52
N PRO A 29 -0.68 10.80 12.89
CA PRO A 29 0.68 10.67 12.37
C PRO A 29 1.66 10.22 13.46
N ALA A 30 2.69 9.49 13.06
CA ALA A 30 3.78 9.08 13.92
C ALA A 30 5.07 9.80 13.52
N GLU A 31 5.88 10.20 14.50
CA GLU A 31 7.24 10.66 14.24
C GLU A 31 8.14 9.46 13.99
N MET A 32 8.82 9.43 12.84
CA MET A 32 9.74 8.37 12.47
C MET A 32 11.15 8.95 12.22
N PRO A 33 12.20 8.36 12.82
CA PRO A 33 13.56 8.73 12.49
C PRO A 33 13.89 8.35 11.05
N VAL A 34 14.81 9.09 10.43
CA VAL A 34 15.40 8.68 9.15
C VAL A 34 16.14 7.34 9.30
N CYS A 35 16.30 6.61 8.20
CA CYS A 35 17.04 5.36 8.26
C CYS A 35 18.54 5.62 8.53
N GLU A 36 19.21 4.62 9.12
CA GLU A 36 20.62 4.70 9.53
C GLU A 36 21.54 5.23 8.42
N ARG A 37 21.30 4.82 7.18
CA ARG A 37 22.08 5.29 6.03
C ARG A 37 21.97 6.80 5.81
N VAL A 38 20.76 7.36 5.96
CA VAL A 38 20.52 8.81 5.85
C VAL A 38 21.08 9.53 7.07
N GLU A 39 20.93 8.96 8.26
CA GLU A 39 21.48 9.53 9.49
C GLU A 39 23.01 9.65 9.45
N MET A 40 23.71 8.61 8.99
CA MET A 40 25.17 8.62 8.88
C MET A 40 25.68 9.65 7.86
N GLU A 41 24.94 9.88 6.78
CA GLU A 41 25.37 10.75 5.68
C GLU A 41 24.97 12.22 5.90
N TYR A 42 23.79 12.47 6.48
CA TYR A 42 23.18 13.80 6.57
C TYR A 42 22.84 14.24 8.00
N GLY A 43 22.99 13.37 8.99
CA GLY A 43 22.63 13.62 10.39
C GLY A 43 21.23 13.16 10.77
N PHE A 44 20.99 13.08 12.08
CA PHE A 44 19.71 12.66 12.64
C PHE A 44 18.60 13.69 12.41
N THR A 45 17.44 13.21 11.96
CA THR A 45 16.19 13.97 11.95
C THR A 45 15.01 13.02 12.05
N THR A 46 13.86 13.54 12.48
CA THR A 46 12.58 12.83 12.43
C THR A 46 11.66 13.46 11.38
N MET A 47 10.67 12.68 10.95
CA MET A 47 9.61 13.15 10.07
C MET A 47 8.25 12.60 10.54
N SER A 48 7.22 13.43 10.44
CA SER A 48 5.84 13.00 10.60
C SER A 48 5.44 12.12 9.41
N VAL A 49 5.17 10.84 9.66
CA VAL A 49 4.70 9.86 8.68
C VAL A 49 3.32 9.33 9.04
N VAL A 50 2.63 8.75 8.08
CA VAL A 50 1.36 8.06 8.31
C VAL A 50 1.60 6.75 9.08
N SER A 51 0.59 6.30 9.84
CA SER A 51 0.64 5.02 10.55
C SER A 51 0.83 3.83 9.60
N LEU A 52 1.25 2.67 10.11
CA LEU A 52 1.33 1.44 9.30
C LEU A 52 -0.04 1.03 8.76
N ALA A 53 -1.11 1.24 9.54
CA ALA A 53 -2.49 0.99 9.13
C ALA A 53 -2.88 1.86 7.93
N ASP A 54 -2.56 3.15 7.96
CA ASP A 54 -2.81 4.09 6.85
C ASP A 54 -1.93 3.78 5.63
N LEU A 55 -0.65 3.50 5.86
CA LEU A 55 0.32 3.22 4.81
C LEU A 55 -0.05 1.96 4.04
N TYR A 56 -0.15 0.83 4.75
CA TYR A 56 -0.32 -0.46 4.13
C TYR A 56 -1.78 -0.78 3.80
N GLY A 57 -2.75 -0.28 4.58
CA GLY A 57 -4.16 -0.41 4.21
C GLY A 57 -4.45 0.16 2.83
N GLY A 58 -3.95 1.38 2.54
CA GLY A 58 -4.05 1.99 1.22
C GLY A 58 -3.25 1.26 0.13
N LYS A 59 -2.03 0.80 0.44
CA LYS A 59 -1.18 0.04 -0.51
C LYS A 59 -1.79 -1.31 -0.89
N ILE A 60 -2.43 -2.01 0.04
CA ILE A 60 -3.15 -3.27 -0.23
C ILE A 60 -4.31 -3.00 -1.20
N CYS A 61 -5.16 -2.00 -0.94
CA CYS A 61 -6.24 -1.65 -1.86
C CYS A 61 -5.72 -1.28 -3.25
N ALA A 62 -4.63 -0.51 -3.32
CA ALA A 62 -3.98 -0.15 -4.56
C ALA A 62 -3.44 -1.36 -5.33
N ALA A 63 -2.82 -2.32 -4.65
CA ALA A 63 -2.30 -3.55 -5.24
C ALA A 63 -3.43 -4.44 -5.79
N LEU A 64 -4.53 -4.58 -5.05
CA LEU A 64 -5.71 -5.37 -5.48
C LEU A 64 -6.44 -4.71 -6.67
N ASP A 65 -6.46 -3.38 -6.74
CA ASP A 65 -7.16 -2.65 -7.79
C ASP A 65 -6.31 -2.47 -9.06
N ARG A 66 -5.17 -1.78 -8.93
CA ARG A 66 -4.35 -1.31 -10.06
C ARG A 66 -3.32 -2.34 -10.51
N GLN A 67 -2.92 -3.23 -9.60
CA GLN A 67 -1.95 -4.30 -9.82
C GLN A 67 -0.63 -3.80 -10.45
N HIS A 68 -0.21 -2.58 -10.11
CA HIS A 68 1.04 -2.05 -10.63
C HIS A 68 2.22 -2.67 -9.87
N PRO A 69 3.34 -3.03 -10.54
CA PRO A 69 4.55 -3.57 -9.90
C PRO A 69 5.05 -2.82 -8.65
N ARG A 70 4.94 -1.48 -8.58
CA ARG A 70 5.27 -0.69 -7.39
C ARG A 70 4.38 -0.99 -6.19
N ASP A 71 3.06 -1.14 -6.40
CA ASP A 71 2.14 -1.49 -5.32
C ASP A 71 2.36 -2.94 -4.89
N LEU A 72 2.64 -3.84 -5.84
CA LEU A 72 3.00 -5.24 -5.54
C LEU A 72 4.31 -5.31 -4.74
N PHE A 73 5.31 -4.52 -5.11
CA PHE A 73 6.58 -4.44 -4.39
C PHE A 73 6.39 -3.97 -2.96
N ASP A 74 5.60 -2.92 -2.76
CA ASP A 74 5.26 -2.42 -1.43
C ASP A 74 4.59 -3.49 -0.56
N VAL A 75 3.64 -4.24 -1.13
CA VAL A 75 2.96 -5.33 -0.44
C VAL A 75 3.89 -6.52 -0.20
N LEU A 76 4.77 -6.87 -1.14
CA LEU A 76 5.76 -7.93 -0.98
C LEU A 76 6.67 -7.63 0.23
N ASN A 77 7.22 -6.42 0.29
CA ASN A 77 8.04 -5.99 1.42
C ASN A 77 7.26 -6.06 2.73
N MET A 78 6.00 -5.61 2.75
CA MET A 78 5.13 -5.71 3.92
C MET A 78 4.95 -7.16 4.38
N LEU A 79 4.66 -8.08 3.45
CA LEU A 79 4.44 -9.49 3.74
C LEU A 79 5.72 -10.16 4.29
N GLU A 80 6.90 -9.76 3.81
CA GLU A 80 8.18 -10.24 4.34
C GLU A 80 8.49 -9.64 5.72
N LYS A 81 8.32 -8.32 5.88
CA LYS A 81 8.52 -7.60 7.13
C LYS A 81 7.77 -6.26 7.10
N PRO A 82 6.85 -5.99 8.04
CA PRO A 82 6.67 -6.68 9.33
C PRO A 82 5.80 -7.94 9.30
N GLY A 83 5.21 -8.29 8.15
CA GLY A 83 4.09 -9.21 8.04
C GLY A 83 2.74 -8.48 8.13
N LEU A 84 1.66 -9.16 7.74
CA LEU A 84 0.30 -8.61 7.84
C LEU A 84 -0.16 -8.65 9.30
N MET A 85 0.15 -7.59 10.05
CA MET A 85 -0.30 -7.46 11.44
C MET A 85 -1.79 -7.06 11.51
N ARG A 86 -2.42 -7.30 12.67
CA ARG A 86 -3.84 -6.95 12.88
C ARG A 86 -4.12 -5.47 12.60
N GLU A 87 -3.26 -4.56 13.05
CA GLU A 87 -3.39 -3.12 12.79
C GLU A 87 -3.37 -2.76 11.29
N ILE A 88 -2.55 -3.46 10.49
CA ILE A 88 -2.50 -3.26 9.03
C ILE A 88 -3.79 -3.79 8.40
N PHE A 89 -4.29 -4.92 8.88
CA PHE A 89 -5.53 -5.51 8.40
C PHE A 89 -6.75 -4.64 8.74
N ASP A 90 -6.81 -4.07 9.95
CA ASP A 90 -7.85 -3.09 10.33
C ASP A 90 -7.82 -1.87 9.42
N GLY A 91 -6.62 -1.35 9.16
CA GLY A 91 -6.41 -0.30 8.17
C GLY A 91 -6.93 -0.70 6.80
N PHE A 92 -6.59 -1.90 6.31
CA PHE A 92 -7.11 -2.43 5.06
C PHE A 92 -8.64 -2.48 5.03
N LEU A 93 -9.32 -2.97 6.08
CA LEU A 93 -10.79 -2.99 6.13
C LEU A 93 -11.40 -1.58 6.03
N CYS A 94 -10.80 -0.60 6.71
CA CYS A 94 -11.25 0.79 6.64
C CYS A 94 -11.09 1.38 5.23
N TYR A 95 -9.93 1.18 4.60
CA TYR A 95 -9.68 1.62 3.23
C TYR A 95 -10.57 0.88 2.22
N LEU A 96 -10.83 -0.40 2.43
CA LEU A 96 -11.71 -1.26 1.63
C LEU A 96 -13.17 -0.77 1.70
N ALA A 97 -13.71 -0.53 2.89
CA ALA A 97 -15.07 0.00 3.08
C ALA A 97 -15.24 1.35 2.38
N GLY A 98 -14.18 2.15 2.39
CA GLY A 98 -14.12 3.44 1.74
C GLY A 98 -13.79 3.42 0.23
N HIS A 99 -13.43 2.28 -0.35
CA HIS A 99 -12.92 2.21 -1.71
C HIS A 99 -14.04 2.46 -2.75
N PRO A 100 -13.78 3.16 -3.88
CA PRO A 100 -14.79 3.42 -4.90
C PRO A 100 -15.28 2.15 -5.62
N ARG A 101 -14.44 1.10 -5.67
CA ARG A 101 -14.84 -0.19 -6.26
C ARG A 101 -15.67 -1.04 -5.29
N PRO A 102 -16.60 -1.87 -5.78
CA PRO A 102 -17.32 -2.81 -4.94
C PRO A 102 -16.38 -3.71 -4.13
N ILE A 103 -16.66 -3.87 -2.84
CA ILE A 103 -15.85 -4.67 -1.91
C ILE A 103 -15.63 -6.09 -2.46
N ALA A 104 -16.68 -6.71 -3.01
CA ALA A 104 -16.59 -8.05 -3.59
C ALA A 104 -15.62 -8.15 -4.77
N GLU A 105 -15.53 -7.12 -5.61
CA GLU A 105 -14.57 -7.09 -6.73
C GLU A 105 -13.13 -6.94 -6.24
N LEU A 106 -12.91 -6.10 -5.22
CA LEU A 106 -11.57 -5.88 -4.69
C LEU A 106 -11.05 -7.09 -3.91
N LEU A 107 -11.94 -7.82 -3.23
CA LEU A 107 -11.62 -9.06 -2.54
C LEU A 107 -11.51 -10.28 -3.47
N ALA A 108 -11.97 -10.16 -4.73
CA ALA A 108 -11.80 -11.16 -5.78
C ALA A 108 -11.09 -10.55 -7.00
N PRO A 109 -9.82 -10.10 -6.84
CA PRO A 109 -9.10 -9.42 -7.91
C PRO A 109 -8.87 -10.36 -9.09
N ASN A 110 -9.09 -9.84 -10.31
CA ASN A 110 -8.68 -10.53 -11.53
C ASN A 110 -7.22 -10.17 -11.86
N TRP A 111 -6.27 -11.05 -11.52
CA TRP A 111 -4.84 -10.80 -11.72
C TRP A 111 -4.46 -10.86 -13.20
N ASP A 112 -4.13 -9.71 -13.79
CA ASP A 112 -3.70 -9.59 -15.19
C ASP A 112 -2.18 -9.72 -15.29
N ILE A 113 -1.71 -10.97 -15.39
CA ILE A 113 -0.27 -11.30 -15.38
C ILE A 113 0.46 -10.67 -16.59
N GLU A 114 -0.17 -10.59 -17.75
CA GLU A 114 0.42 -10.00 -18.95
C GLU A 114 0.63 -8.48 -18.77
N ARG A 115 -0.38 -7.79 -18.24
CA ARG A 115 -0.28 -6.37 -17.91
C ARG A 115 0.77 -6.12 -16.83
N ILE A 116 0.80 -6.91 -15.77
CA ILE A 116 1.81 -6.79 -14.70
C ILE A 116 3.21 -6.95 -15.28
N THR A 117 3.41 -7.96 -16.14
CA THR A 117 4.70 -8.24 -16.80
C THR A 117 5.14 -7.07 -17.68
N THR A 118 4.20 -6.49 -18.44
CA THR A 118 4.46 -5.34 -19.31
C THR A 118 4.87 -4.11 -18.48
N LEU A 119 4.10 -3.78 -17.44
CA LEU A 119 4.41 -2.67 -16.54
C LEU A 119 5.72 -2.91 -15.77
N TYR A 120 6.05 -4.14 -15.45
CA TYR A 120 7.31 -4.47 -14.78
C TYR A 120 8.50 -4.09 -15.67
N ALA A 121 8.48 -4.52 -16.92
CA ALA A 121 9.55 -4.24 -17.88
C ALA A 121 9.68 -2.74 -18.18
N GLN A 122 8.56 -2.01 -18.26
CA GLN A 122 8.53 -0.60 -18.67
C GLN A 122 8.73 0.39 -17.52
N GLU A 123 8.19 0.09 -16.35
CA GLU A 123 8.00 1.06 -15.26
C GLU A 123 8.53 0.59 -13.91
N PHE A 124 9.24 -0.53 -13.81
CA PHE A 124 9.76 -1.02 -12.52
C PHE A 124 11.18 -1.60 -12.59
N SER A 125 11.54 -2.29 -13.67
CA SER A 125 12.88 -2.84 -13.85
C SER A 125 13.96 -1.76 -13.67
N GLY A 126 14.92 -2.00 -12.79
CA GLY A 126 15.99 -1.06 -12.45
C GLY A 126 15.60 0.08 -11.50
N MET A 127 14.38 0.10 -10.94
CA MET A 127 13.96 1.14 -9.99
C MET A 127 14.44 0.92 -8.55
N THR A 128 14.69 -0.32 -8.16
CA THR A 128 15.05 -0.69 -6.78
C THR A 128 16.55 -0.80 -6.62
N GLN A 129 17.08 -0.51 -5.42
CA GLN A 129 18.51 -0.69 -5.14
C GLN A 129 18.92 -2.16 -5.16
N GLN A 130 18.09 -3.02 -4.57
CA GLN A 130 18.20 -4.47 -4.67
C GLN A 130 17.22 -4.94 -5.74
N GLU A 131 17.72 -5.70 -6.70
CA GLU A 131 16.89 -6.21 -7.79
C GLU A 131 15.77 -7.10 -7.23
N THR A 132 14.54 -6.81 -7.63
CA THR A 132 13.38 -7.64 -7.30
C THR A 132 12.87 -8.26 -8.57
N SER A 133 12.89 -9.60 -8.65
CA SER A 133 12.48 -10.31 -9.85
C SER A 133 10.97 -10.19 -10.09
N LEU A 134 10.56 -10.34 -11.35
CA LEU A 134 9.14 -10.44 -11.70
C LEU A 134 8.47 -11.60 -10.96
N GLU A 135 9.14 -12.74 -10.83
CA GLU A 135 8.63 -13.91 -10.10
C GLU A 135 8.30 -13.56 -8.63
N SER A 136 9.21 -12.86 -7.95
CA SER A 136 8.98 -12.40 -6.58
C SER A 136 7.76 -11.48 -6.49
N LEU A 137 7.58 -10.55 -7.42
CA LEU A 137 6.38 -9.70 -7.44
C LEU A 137 5.10 -10.48 -7.73
N LEU A 138 5.14 -11.43 -8.67
CA LEU A 138 4.00 -12.25 -9.02
C LEU A 138 3.59 -13.18 -7.87
N SER A 139 4.49 -13.54 -6.95
CA SER A 139 4.15 -14.30 -5.75
C SER A 139 3.06 -13.61 -4.90
N VAL A 140 2.99 -12.26 -4.93
CA VAL A 140 1.98 -11.47 -4.21
C VAL A 140 0.56 -11.84 -4.64
N THR A 141 0.35 -12.23 -5.90
CA THR A 141 -0.97 -12.64 -6.42
C THR A 141 -1.54 -13.85 -5.69
N THR A 142 -0.67 -14.65 -5.05
CA THR A 142 -1.05 -15.81 -4.23
C THR A 142 -0.92 -15.50 -2.74
N LEU A 143 0.17 -14.88 -2.31
CA LEU A 143 0.46 -14.63 -0.89
C LEU A 143 -0.52 -13.64 -0.25
N LEU A 144 -0.85 -12.55 -0.94
CA LEU A 144 -1.72 -11.51 -0.37
C LEU A 144 -3.14 -12.04 -0.13
N PRO A 145 -3.84 -12.68 -1.09
CA PRO A 145 -5.16 -13.25 -0.82
C PRO A 145 -5.16 -14.28 0.31
N GLN A 146 -4.13 -15.12 0.39
CA GLN A 146 -3.98 -16.10 1.47
C GLN A 146 -3.85 -15.42 2.84
N ALA A 147 -2.97 -14.41 2.94
CA ALA A 147 -2.75 -13.67 4.17
C ALA A 147 -4.01 -12.89 4.61
N LEU A 148 -4.71 -12.24 3.67
CA LEU A 148 -5.98 -11.56 3.96
C LEU A 148 -7.02 -12.56 4.47
N LYS A 149 -7.15 -13.72 3.82
CA LYS A 149 -8.09 -14.75 4.24
C LYS A 149 -7.76 -15.31 5.63
N SER A 150 -6.49 -15.47 5.98
CA SER A 150 -6.09 -15.98 7.30
C SER A 150 -6.32 -14.99 8.44
N HIS A 151 -6.35 -13.68 8.16
CA HIS A 151 -6.62 -12.66 9.17
C HIS A 151 -8.09 -12.28 9.31
N LEU A 152 -8.93 -12.63 8.32
CA LEU A 152 -10.34 -12.36 8.34
C LEU A 152 -11.05 -13.18 9.43
N THR A 153 -11.64 -12.51 10.40
CA THR A 153 -12.46 -13.11 11.46
C THR A 153 -13.95 -13.07 11.10
N ASP A 154 -14.79 -13.76 11.88
CA ASP A 154 -16.24 -13.66 11.72
C ASP A 154 -16.76 -12.25 12.04
N LEU A 155 -16.17 -11.56 13.02
CA LEU A 155 -16.48 -10.16 13.34
C LEU A 155 -16.17 -9.23 12.16
N ASP A 156 -15.04 -9.42 11.48
CA ASP A 156 -14.69 -8.64 10.30
C ASP A 156 -15.71 -8.85 9.15
N ARG A 157 -16.20 -10.09 9.00
CA ARG A 157 -17.22 -10.42 8.01
C ARG A 157 -18.55 -9.75 8.36
N GLU A 158 -18.97 -9.82 9.62
CA GLU A 158 -20.19 -9.18 10.12
C GLU A 158 -20.11 -7.66 9.93
N PHE A 159 -18.97 -7.04 10.23
CA PHE A 159 -18.71 -5.63 9.95
C PHE A 159 -18.89 -5.28 8.46
N LEU A 160 -18.28 -6.03 7.54
CA LEU A 160 -18.39 -5.76 6.11
C LEU A 160 -19.84 -5.94 5.60
N LEU A 161 -20.56 -6.94 6.13
CA LEU A 161 -21.96 -7.19 5.78
C LEU A 161 -22.89 -6.09 6.31
N SER A 162 -22.76 -5.72 7.59
CA SER A 162 -23.58 -4.68 8.23
C SER A 162 -23.35 -3.32 7.56
N PHE A 163 -22.09 -3.01 7.23
CA PHE A 163 -21.73 -1.83 6.43
C PHE A 163 -22.38 -1.86 5.04
N LYS A 164 -22.31 -2.99 4.31
CA LYS A 164 -22.94 -3.11 2.98
C LYS A 164 -24.46 -3.07 3.00
N GLN A 165 -25.09 -3.50 4.09
CA GLN A 165 -26.53 -3.42 4.30
C GLN A 165 -26.99 -2.01 4.71
N ASN A 166 -26.07 -1.06 4.88
CA ASN A 166 -26.36 0.28 5.40
C ASN A 166 -27.01 0.24 6.81
N SER A 167 -26.65 -0.77 7.59
CA SER A 167 -27.07 -0.98 8.98
C SER A 167 -25.85 -1.36 9.82
N PRO A 168 -24.86 -0.45 9.95
CA PRO A 168 -23.61 -0.77 10.62
C PRO A 168 -23.81 -1.13 12.09
N ASP A 169 -23.16 -2.21 12.49
CA ASP A 169 -22.99 -2.64 13.89
C ASP A 169 -21.49 -2.59 14.18
N TRP A 170 -21.04 -1.54 14.87
CA TRP A 170 -19.63 -1.20 15.08
C TRP A 170 -19.17 -1.50 16.51
#